data_AF-A0A2N5P3C7-F1
#
_entry.id   AF-A0A2N5P3C7-F1
#
_cell.length_a   1.000
_cell.length_b   1.000
_cell.length_c   1.000
_cell.angle_alpha   90.00
_cell.angle_beta   90.00
_cell.angle_gamma   90.00
#
_symmetry.space_group_name_H-M   'P 1'
#
loop_
_entity.id
_entity.type
_entity.pdbx_description
1 polymer ?
#
loop_
_entity_poly.entity_id
_entity_poly.type
_entity_poly.pdbx_seq_one_letter_code
_entity_poly.pdbx_strand_id
1 'polypeptide(L)'
;MKDRQQKYLLEHYNNPDTYYAATFGFAAFFILSCFFKYRYYKLYAIKRETWKGGQVENKTVKKVYEVEEIQNILGISRSAAYELIRETYKMQHPFKVLKIGNLYRVPKVPFDNWLNGETE
;
A
#
# COMPACT_ATOMS: atom_id res chain seq x y z
N MET A 1 -5.63 -2.29 65.54
CA MET A 1 -6.31 -1.24 64.72
C MET A 1 -6.11 -1.36 63.20
N LYS A 2 -5.37 -2.37 62.67
CA LYS A 2 -5.24 -2.61 61.21
C LYS A 2 -6.28 -3.56 60.61
N ASP A 3 -7.23 -4.03 61.42
CA ASP A 3 -8.14 -5.12 61.03
C ASP A 3 -9.42 -4.62 60.32
N ARG A 4 -9.94 -3.45 60.70
CA ARG A 4 -11.11 -2.85 60.03
C ARG A 4 -10.83 -2.40 58.60
N GLN A 5 -9.64 -1.84 58.35
CA GLN A 5 -9.25 -1.41 57.00
C GLN A 5 -9.07 -2.61 56.06
N GLN A 6 -8.51 -3.72 56.56
CA GLN A 6 -8.37 -4.94 55.77
C GLN A 6 -9.73 -5.59 55.46
N LYS A 7 -10.68 -5.56 56.41
CA LYS A 7 -12.05 -6.05 56.20
C LYS A 7 -12.80 -5.29 55.10
N TYR A 8 -12.69 -3.95 55.08
CA TYR A 8 -13.29 -3.12 54.03
C TYR A 8 -12.72 -3.40 52.63
N LEU A 9 -11.40 -3.64 52.53
CA LEU A 9 -10.75 -3.93 51.26
C LEU A 9 -11.13 -5.32 50.74
N LEU A 10 -11.31 -6.31 51.62
CA LEU A 10 -11.75 -7.66 51.24
C LEU A 10 -13.21 -7.70 50.77
N GLU A 11 -14.10 -6.94 51.41
CA GLU A 11 -15.53 -6.89 51.06
C GLU A 11 -15.77 -6.20 49.69
N HIS A 12 -14.93 -5.24 49.30
CA HIS A 12 -15.02 -4.60 47.98
C HIS A 12 -14.33 -5.36 46.83
N TYR A 13 -13.40 -6.27 47.13
CA TYR A 13 -12.70 -7.08 46.12
C TYR A 13 -13.48 -8.33 45.68
N ASN A 14 -14.36 -8.87 46.55
CA ASN A 14 -15.13 -10.09 46.28
C ASN A 14 -16.51 -9.86 45.62
N ASN A 15 -16.82 -8.64 45.18
CA ASN A 15 -18.06 -8.35 44.44
C ASN A 15 -17.81 -8.46 42.92
N PRO A 16 -18.42 -9.42 42.20
CA PRO A 16 -18.19 -9.61 40.76
C PRO A 16 -18.62 -8.40 39.91
N ASP A 17 -19.52 -7.55 40.42
CA ASP A 17 -20.06 -6.40 39.67
C ASP A 17 -19.05 -5.25 39.47
N THR A 18 -18.06 -5.13 40.35
CA THR A 18 -17.04 -4.07 40.26
C THR A 18 -15.90 -4.41 39.31
N TYR A 19 -15.61 -5.70 39.11
CA TYR A 19 -14.58 -6.18 38.18
C TYR A 19 -15.00 -6.01 36.70
N TYR A 20 -16.28 -6.20 36.40
CA TYR A 20 -16.82 -5.95 35.06
C TYR A 20 -16.84 -4.44 34.74
N ALA A 21 -17.17 -3.56 35.69
CA ALA A 21 -17.16 -2.11 35.45
C ALA A 21 -15.77 -1.54 35.11
N ALA A 22 -14.70 -2.05 35.76
CA ALA A 22 -13.33 -1.58 35.52
C ALA A 22 -12.66 -2.18 34.26
N THR A 23 -13.05 -3.40 33.86
CA THR A 23 -12.48 -4.09 32.68
C THR A 23 -13.20 -3.79 31.37
N PHE A 24 -14.52 -3.54 31.41
CA PHE A 24 -15.27 -3.12 30.22
C PHE A 24 -14.90 -1.71 29.75
N GLY A 25 -14.47 -0.81 30.65
CA GLY A 25 -14.03 0.54 30.29
C GLY A 25 -12.76 0.58 29.42
N PHE A 26 -11.75 -0.23 29.76
CA PHE A 26 -10.50 -0.29 28.99
C PHE A 26 -10.64 -1.07 27.67
N ALA A 27 -11.40 -2.17 27.66
CA ALA A 27 -11.66 -2.93 26.43
C ALA A 27 -12.50 -2.12 25.41
N ALA A 28 -13.49 -1.35 25.88
CA ALA A 28 -14.28 -0.48 25.00
C ALA A 28 -13.44 0.65 24.37
N PHE A 29 -12.44 1.18 25.09
CA PHE A 29 -11.53 2.20 24.57
C PHE A 29 -10.57 1.65 23.49
N PHE A 30 -10.12 0.40 23.62
CA PHE A 30 -9.31 -0.27 22.60
C PHE A 30 -10.13 -0.68 21.36
N ILE A 31 -11.37 -1.14 21.54
CA ILE A 31 -12.26 -1.47 20.42
C ILE A 31 -12.64 -0.20 19.64
N LEU A 32 -12.94 0.91 20.32
CA LEU A 32 -13.30 2.18 19.66
C LEU A 32 -12.11 2.80 18.91
N SER A 33 -10.88 2.67 19.44
CA SER A 33 -9.67 3.10 18.72
C SER A 33 -9.36 2.21 17.50
N CYS A 34 -9.60 0.90 17.59
CA CYS A 34 -9.50 -0.01 16.44
C CYS A 34 -10.53 0.30 15.35
N PHE A 35 -11.79 0.57 15.70
CA PHE A 35 -12.83 0.92 14.73
C PHE A 35 -12.62 2.30 14.09
N PHE A 36 -12.16 3.29 14.85
CA PHE A 36 -11.85 4.62 14.31
C PHE A 36 -10.67 4.57 13.34
N LYS A 37 -9.63 3.81 13.68
CA LYS A 37 -8.47 3.58 12.84
C LYS A 37 -8.82 2.83 11.55
N TYR A 38 -9.71 1.84 11.61
CA TYR A 38 -10.17 1.10 10.43
C TYR A 38 -11.00 1.96 9.46
N ARG A 39 -11.89 2.83 9.98
CA ARG A 39 -12.66 3.77 9.15
C ARG A 39 -11.77 4.87 8.56
N TYR A 40 -10.78 5.34 9.32
CA TYR A 40 -9.77 6.28 8.83
C TYR A 40 -8.99 5.67 7.66
N TYR A 41 -8.39 4.49 7.81
CA TYR A 41 -7.62 3.85 6.73
C TYR A 41 -8.45 3.55 5.47
N LYS A 42 -9.76 3.23 5.59
CA LYS A 42 -10.66 3.06 4.44
C LYS A 42 -10.87 4.36 3.65
N LEU A 43 -10.97 5.51 4.33
CA LEU A 43 -11.09 6.82 3.68
C LEU A 43 -9.77 7.29 3.01
N TYR A 44 -8.61 6.96 3.60
CA TYR A 44 -7.31 7.24 2.98
C TYR A 44 -7.04 6.41 1.72
N ALA A 45 -7.56 5.18 1.65
CA ALA A 45 -7.46 4.36 0.44
C ALA A 45 -8.23 4.98 -0.75
N ILE A 46 -9.45 5.48 -0.49
CA ILE A 46 -10.32 6.08 -1.52
C ILE A 46 -9.77 7.43 -2.01
N LYS A 47 -9.14 8.24 -1.14
CA LYS A 47 -8.65 9.58 -1.50
C LYS A 47 -7.39 9.58 -2.39
N ARG A 48 -6.74 8.43 -2.64
CA ARG A 48 -5.60 8.33 -3.57
C ARG A 48 -5.99 8.17 -5.04
N GLU A 49 -7.24 7.82 -5.33
CA GLU A 49 -7.68 7.56 -6.72
C GLU A 49 -7.99 8.85 -7.50
N THR A 50 -8.30 9.94 -6.81
CA THR A 50 -8.77 11.19 -7.44
C THR A 50 -7.68 12.25 -7.68
N TRP A 51 -6.43 11.99 -7.27
CA TRP A 51 -5.27 12.86 -7.49
C TRP A 51 -4.21 12.21 -8.40
N LYS A 52 -4.63 11.44 -9.41
CA LYS A 52 -3.78 11.26 -10.59
C LYS A 52 -3.93 12.51 -11.45
N GLY A 53 -3.07 13.50 -11.18
CA GLY A 53 -2.97 14.71 -11.99
C GLY A 53 -2.88 14.34 -13.46
N GLY A 54 -3.87 14.76 -14.23
CA GLY A 54 -3.89 14.60 -15.67
C GLY A 54 -2.63 15.21 -16.24
N GLN A 55 -1.74 14.35 -16.74
CA GLN A 55 -0.64 14.77 -17.58
C GLN A 55 -1.28 15.31 -18.85
N VAL A 56 -1.28 16.64 -19.03
CA VAL A 56 -1.60 17.26 -20.30
C VAL A 56 -0.49 16.84 -21.27
N GLU A 57 -0.78 15.82 -22.05
CA GLU A 57 0.11 15.28 -23.07
C GLU A 57 0.29 16.31 -24.18
N ASN A 58 1.34 17.12 -24.06
CA ASN A 58 1.85 17.91 -25.16
C ASN A 58 2.26 16.93 -26.26
N LYS A 59 1.56 16.99 -27.39
CA LYS A 59 1.55 16.03 -28.50
C LYS A 59 2.86 16.00 -29.31
N THR A 60 4.00 16.05 -28.65
CA THR A 60 5.26 15.50 -29.19
C THR A 60 5.20 14.00 -29.00
N VAL A 61 5.22 13.21 -30.07
CA VAL A 61 5.12 11.75 -30.01
C VAL A 61 6.21 11.19 -29.08
N LYS A 62 5.84 10.88 -27.84
CA LYS A 62 6.73 10.28 -26.84
C LYS A 62 7.13 8.91 -27.38
N LYS A 63 8.41 8.72 -27.73
CA LYS A 63 8.93 7.48 -28.34
C LYS A 63 9.24 6.38 -27.32
N VAL A 64 9.03 6.65 -26.04
CA VAL A 64 9.53 5.83 -24.93
C VAL A 64 8.47 5.74 -23.82
N TYR A 65 8.27 4.55 -23.27
CA TYR A 65 7.46 4.29 -22.09
C TYR A 65 8.25 4.49 -20.79
N GLU A 66 7.53 4.96 -19.78
CA GLU A 66 7.94 4.96 -18.38
C GLU A 66 7.47 3.68 -17.67
N VAL A 67 8.08 3.39 -16.52
CA VAL A 67 7.74 2.21 -15.70
C VAL A 67 6.26 2.21 -15.30
N GLU A 68 5.69 3.38 -15.05
CA GLU A 68 4.28 3.55 -14.70
C GLU A 68 3.34 3.24 -15.87
N GLU A 69 3.73 3.62 -17.10
CA GLU A 69 2.98 3.28 -18.30
C GLU A 69 3.01 1.78 -18.55
N ILE A 70 4.19 1.14 -18.40
CA ILE A 70 4.36 -0.32 -18.51
C ILE A 70 3.53 -1.05 -17.45
N GLN A 71 3.50 -0.52 -16.23
CA GLN A 71 2.67 -1.08 -15.15
C GLN A 71 1.19 -1.08 -15.55
N ASN A 72 0.70 0.01 -16.14
CA ASN A 72 -0.68 0.11 -16.59
C ASN A 72 -0.97 -0.79 -17.81
N ILE A 73 -0.04 -0.90 -18.75
CA ILE A 73 -0.18 -1.73 -19.96
C ILE A 73 -0.20 -3.23 -19.59
N LEU A 74 0.70 -3.68 -18.71
CA LEU A 74 0.80 -5.08 -18.30
C LEU A 74 -0.15 -5.45 -17.15
N GLY A 75 -0.73 -4.48 -16.46
CA GLY A 75 -1.61 -4.71 -15.31
C GLY A 75 -0.91 -5.35 -14.09
N ILE A 76 0.42 -5.24 -14.00
CA ILE A 76 1.22 -5.84 -12.94
C ILE A 76 1.47 -4.88 -11.77
N SER A 77 1.96 -5.41 -10.65
CA SER A 77 2.37 -4.58 -9.52
C SER A 77 3.61 -3.76 -9.84
N ARG A 78 3.80 -2.64 -9.13
CA ARG A 78 4.99 -1.77 -9.31
C ARG A 78 6.30 -2.52 -9.10
N SER A 79 6.36 -3.43 -8.10
CA SER A 79 7.56 -4.23 -7.83
C SER A 79 7.87 -5.18 -8.98
N ALA A 80 6.85 -5.90 -9.47
CA ALA A 80 7.00 -6.82 -10.60
C ALA A 80 7.44 -6.08 -11.88
N ALA A 81 6.93 -4.87 -12.12
CA ALA A 81 7.37 -4.04 -13.26
C ALA A 81 8.86 -3.65 -13.15
N TYR A 82 9.33 -3.27 -11.95
CA TYR A 82 10.75 -2.98 -11.76
C TYR A 82 11.64 -4.22 -11.87
N GLU A 83 11.18 -5.38 -11.40
CA GLU A 83 11.89 -6.64 -11.53
C GLU A 83 12.03 -7.03 -13.00
N LEU A 84 10.91 -7.02 -13.75
CA LEU A 84 10.90 -7.26 -15.19
C LEU A 84 11.92 -6.37 -15.89
N ILE A 85 11.82 -5.05 -15.74
CA ILE A 85 12.70 -4.08 -16.41
C ILE A 85 14.17 -4.29 -16.01
N ARG A 86 14.44 -4.64 -14.75
CA ARG A 86 15.81 -4.92 -14.28
C ARG A 86 16.37 -6.17 -14.93
N GLU A 87 15.58 -7.22 -15.07
CA GLU A 87 15.97 -8.45 -15.75
C GLU A 87 16.18 -8.20 -17.24
N THR A 88 15.24 -7.50 -17.90
CA THR A 88 15.37 -7.13 -19.32
C THR A 88 16.59 -6.25 -19.57
N TYR A 89 16.91 -5.33 -18.64
CA TYR A 89 18.10 -4.49 -18.75
C TYR A 89 19.39 -5.29 -18.64
N LYS A 90 19.43 -6.33 -17.78
CA LYS A 90 20.60 -7.21 -17.63
C LYS A 90 20.79 -8.14 -18.84
N MET A 91 19.70 -8.74 -19.30
CA MET A 91 19.74 -9.71 -20.41
C MET A 91 19.71 -9.04 -21.79
N GLN A 92 19.28 -7.77 -21.86
CA GLN A 92 19.00 -7.01 -23.08
C GLN A 92 18.00 -7.69 -24.05
N HIS A 93 17.22 -8.63 -23.53
CA HIS A 93 16.23 -9.42 -24.24
C HIS A 93 15.00 -9.58 -23.33
N PRO A 94 13.76 -9.60 -23.85
CA PRO A 94 13.32 -9.53 -25.25
C PRO A 94 13.39 -8.15 -25.93
N PHE A 95 13.56 -7.06 -25.18
CA PHE A 95 13.66 -5.70 -25.74
C PHE A 95 14.72 -4.85 -25.03
N LYS A 96 15.16 -3.77 -25.67
CA LYS A 96 16.18 -2.87 -25.12
C LYS A 96 15.59 -1.91 -24.09
N VAL A 97 16.31 -1.75 -22.97
CA VAL A 97 15.96 -0.79 -21.91
C VAL A 97 17.07 0.25 -21.78
N LEU A 98 16.71 1.53 -21.79
CA LEU A 98 17.61 2.64 -21.57
C LEU A 98 17.58 3.04 -20.09
N LYS A 99 18.74 3.10 -19.45
CA LYS A 99 18.89 3.63 -18.09
C LYS A 99 19.51 5.02 -18.16
N ILE A 100 18.74 6.03 -17.74
CA ILE A 100 19.16 7.43 -17.70
C ILE A 100 19.22 7.85 -16.24
N GLY A 101 20.42 7.82 -15.65
CA GLY A 101 20.61 8.00 -14.20
C GLY A 101 19.88 6.92 -13.41
N ASN A 102 18.84 7.33 -12.67
CA ASN A 102 17.96 6.43 -11.89
C ASN A 102 16.64 6.09 -12.58
N LEU A 103 16.42 6.62 -13.80
CA LEU A 103 15.20 6.42 -14.55
C LEU A 103 15.38 5.33 -15.60
N TYR A 104 14.38 4.47 -15.73
CA TYR A 104 14.28 3.51 -16.82
C TYR A 104 13.35 4.05 -17.92
N ARG A 105 13.73 3.78 -19.15
CA ARG A 105 13.10 4.28 -20.37
C ARG A 105 13.08 3.14 -21.38
N VAL A 106 11.87 2.72 -21.78
CA VAL A 106 11.70 1.59 -22.71
C VAL A 106 11.18 2.11 -24.04
N PRO A 107 11.86 1.89 -25.18
CA PRO A 107 11.35 2.33 -26.47
C PRO A 107 10.03 1.61 -26.81
N LYS A 108 9.05 2.35 -27.37
CA LYS A 108 7.70 1.82 -27.59
C LYS A 108 7.66 0.67 -28.60
N VAL A 109 8.23 0.91 -29.79
CA VAL A 109 8.22 -0.06 -30.91
C VAL A 109 8.69 -1.47 -30.50
N PRO A 110 9.90 -1.67 -29.94
CA PRO A 110 10.34 -3.03 -29.57
C PRO A 110 9.52 -3.64 -28.42
N PHE A 111 8.94 -2.82 -27.54
CA PHE A 111 8.06 -3.30 -26.48
C PHE A 111 6.71 -3.77 -27.05
N ASP A 112 6.12 -3.00 -27.96
CA ASP A 112 4.85 -3.32 -28.60
C ASP A 112 4.99 -4.56 -29.50
N ASN A 113 6.09 -4.67 -30.26
CA ASN A 113 6.40 -5.87 -31.04
C ASN A 113 6.51 -7.12 -30.15
N TRP A 114 7.20 -7.01 -29.01
CA TRP A 114 7.27 -8.09 -28.03
C TRP A 114 5.90 -8.46 -27.46
N LEU A 115 5.05 -7.47 -27.15
CA LEU A 115 3.69 -7.71 -26.65
C LEU A 115 2.80 -8.42 -27.69
N ASN A 116 2.97 -8.10 -28.96
CA ASN A 116 2.26 -8.73 -30.07
C ASN A 116 2.80 -10.13 -30.42
N GLY A 117 3.93 -10.55 -29.83
CA GLY A 117 4.60 -11.80 -30.17
C GLY A 117 5.32 -11.75 -31.53
N GLU A 118 5.52 -10.56 -32.09
CA GLU A 118 6.31 -10.32 -33.29
C GLU A 118 7.80 -10.29 -32.92
N THR A 119 8.30 -11.41 -32.43
CA THR A 119 9.75 -11.66 -32.34
C THR A 119 10.23 -12.07 -33.72
N GLU A 120 11.09 -11.24 -34.34
CA GLU A 120 11.89 -11.61 -35.52
C GLU A 120 12.76 -12.84 -35.25
#